data_AF-A0A9E3Y1B1-F1
#
_entry.id   AF-A0A9E3Y1B1-F1
#
_cell.length_a   1.000
_cell.length_b   1.000
_cell.length_c   1.000
_cell.angle_alpha   90.00
_cell.angle_beta   90.00
_cell.angle_gamma   90.00
#
_symmetry.space_group_name_H-M   'P 1'
#
loop_
_entity.id
_entity.type
_entity.pdbx_description
1 polymer ?
#
loop_
_entity_poly.entity_id
_entity_poly.type
_entity_poly.pdbx_seq_one_letter_code
_entity_poly.pdbx_strand_id
1 'polypeptide(L)'
;RAIGEEVIRPGLEKLMANHPSVGDVRGLGVFWALELVKNRETREPMVPYNAAGPDAAPMTELLAACKARGVWPFTHFNRLHICPPCNVSAAEVEEGLAVLDECLALTDAHCTG
;
A
#
# COMPACT_ATOMS: atom_id res chain seq x y z
N ARG A 1 -8.69 16.17 -9.38
CA ARG A 1 -9.15 16.49 -8.00
C ARG A 1 -10.18 15.48 -7.53
N ALA A 2 -11.27 15.24 -8.30
CA ALA A 2 -12.29 14.23 -7.98
C ALA A 2 -11.71 12.82 -7.73
N ILE A 3 -10.97 12.23 -8.67
CA ILE A 3 -10.39 10.87 -8.52
C ILE A 3 -9.64 10.66 -7.19
N GLY A 4 -8.87 11.64 -6.75
CA GLY A 4 -8.11 11.56 -5.51
C GLY A 4 -8.98 11.48 -4.26
N GLU A 5 -9.98 12.35 -4.18
CA GLU A 5 -10.84 12.49 -2.99
C GLU A 5 -12.02 11.50 -2.99
N GLU A 6 -12.53 11.16 -4.17
CA GLU A 6 -13.77 10.37 -4.34
C GLU A 6 -13.50 8.89 -4.61
N VAL A 7 -12.30 8.52 -5.08
CA VAL A 7 -11.97 7.14 -5.45
C VAL A 7 -10.74 6.63 -4.70
N ILE A 8 -9.59 7.33 -4.82
CA ILE A 8 -8.34 6.87 -4.20
C ILE A 8 -8.44 6.92 -2.67
N ARG A 9 -8.79 8.08 -2.08
CA ARG A 9 -8.90 8.24 -0.61
C ARG A 9 -9.83 7.18 0.00
N PRO A 10 -11.11 7.04 -0.41
CA PRO A 10 -12.00 6.09 0.23
C PRO A 10 -11.56 4.64 0.01
N GLY A 11 -10.98 4.34 -1.15
CA GLY A 11 -10.38 3.04 -1.44
C GLY A 11 -9.23 2.70 -0.49
N LEU A 12 -8.30 3.62 -0.29
CA LEU A 12 -7.18 3.43 0.63
C LEU A 12 -7.61 3.37 2.10
N GLU A 13 -8.60 4.16 2.50
CA GLU A 13 -9.20 4.07 3.84
C GLU A 13 -9.88 2.71 4.06
N LYS A 14 -10.52 2.14 3.03
CA LYS A 14 -11.04 0.77 3.08
C LYS A 14 -9.91 -0.26 3.21
N LEU A 15 -8.82 -0.12 2.46
CA LEU A 15 -7.64 -0.99 2.64
C LEU A 15 -7.11 -0.90 4.07
N MET A 16 -7.04 0.31 4.64
CA MET A 16 -6.65 0.50 6.03
C MET A 16 -7.65 -0.13 7.01
N ALA A 17 -8.94 -0.18 6.71
CA ALA A 17 -9.88 -0.91 7.55
C ALA A 17 -9.68 -2.44 7.49
N ASN A 18 -9.34 -2.97 6.31
CA ASN A 18 -9.24 -4.40 6.05
C ASN A 18 -7.89 -5.02 6.48
N HIS A 19 -6.79 -4.27 6.38
CA HIS A 19 -5.43 -4.82 6.46
C HIS A 19 -4.68 -4.30 7.69
N PRO A 20 -4.46 -5.10 8.76
CA PRO A 20 -3.75 -4.66 9.96
C PRO A 20 -2.39 -4.05 9.67
N SER A 21 -1.71 -4.49 8.60
CA SER A 21 -0.41 -3.95 8.19
C SER A 21 -0.43 -2.48 7.78
N VAL A 22 -1.58 -1.92 7.37
CA VAL A 22 -1.68 -0.51 6.98
C VAL A 22 -1.86 0.36 8.23
N GLY A 23 -0.81 1.07 8.63
CA GLY A 23 -0.81 1.91 9.83
C GLY A 23 -1.21 3.36 9.60
N ASP A 24 -0.99 3.89 8.40
CA ASP A 24 -1.34 5.26 8.03
C ASP A 24 -1.61 5.37 6.53
N VAL A 25 -2.53 6.26 6.15
CA VAL A 25 -2.87 6.59 4.77
C VAL A 25 -2.86 8.11 4.64
N ARG A 26 -2.05 8.62 3.71
CA ARG A 26 -1.93 10.07 3.48
C ARG A 26 -1.65 10.40 2.03
N GLY A 27 -2.15 11.54 1.57
CA GLY A 27 -1.95 11.98 0.20
C GLY A 27 -2.85 13.15 -0.19
N LEU A 28 -2.68 13.60 -1.42
CA LEU A 28 -3.50 14.64 -2.05
C LEU A 28 -3.54 14.41 -3.56
N GLY A 29 -4.72 14.60 -4.16
CA GLY A 29 -4.88 14.40 -5.60
C GLY A 29 -4.61 12.96 -5.98
N VAL A 30 -3.70 12.72 -6.92
CA VAL A 30 -3.32 11.35 -7.33
C VAL A 30 -1.97 10.92 -6.75
N PHE A 31 -1.49 11.55 -5.67
CA PHE A 31 -0.26 11.16 -4.99
C PHE A 31 -0.60 10.73 -3.56
N TRP A 32 -0.50 9.42 -3.31
CA TRP A 32 -0.84 8.82 -2.02
C TRP A 32 0.25 7.89 -1.53
N ALA A 33 0.29 7.69 -0.21
CA ALA A 33 1.18 6.78 0.46
C ALA A 33 0.44 6.01 1.56
N LEU A 34 0.73 4.70 1.63
CA LEU A 34 0.39 3.83 2.74
C LEU A 34 1.68 3.55 3.52
N GLU A 35 1.63 3.71 4.84
CA GLU A 35 2.73 3.32 5.72
C GLU A 35 2.43 1.95 6.32
N LEU A 36 3.26 0.97 5.99
CA LEU A 36 3.09 -0.40 6.48
C LEU A 36 3.84 -0.59 7.80
N VAL A 37 3.16 -1.14 8.78
CA VAL A 37 3.65 -1.36 10.15
C VAL A 37 3.31 -2.78 10.59
N LYS A 38 4.11 -3.36 11.49
CA LYS A 38 3.78 -4.65 12.10
C LYS A 38 2.74 -4.53 13.21
N ASN A 39 2.65 -3.35 13.82
CA ASN A 39 1.70 -3.08 14.89
C ASN A 39 1.30 -1.60 14.82
N ARG A 40 -0.01 -1.33 14.83
CA ARG A 40 -0.58 0.02 14.68
C ARG A 40 -0.40 0.89 15.91
N GLU A 41 -0.35 0.29 17.09
CA GLU A 41 -0.17 1.01 18.36
C GLU A 41 1.28 1.47 18.51
N THR A 42 2.24 0.56 18.31
CA THR A 42 3.68 0.88 18.43
C THR A 42 4.22 1.62 17.22
N ARG A 43 3.53 1.50 16.08
CA ARG A 43 3.98 1.98 14.76
C ARG A 43 5.32 1.37 14.33
N GLU A 44 5.64 0.16 14.81
CA GLU A 44 6.85 -0.56 14.37
C GLU A 44 6.82 -0.74 12.84
N PRO A 45 7.79 -0.21 12.08
CA PRO A 45 7.81 -0.34 10.63
C PRO A 45 7.79 -1.80 10.15
N MET A 46 7.12 -2.07 9.04
CA MET A 46 7.08 -3.41 8.44
C MET A 46 8.48 -3.99 8.20
N VAL A 47 9.42 -3.13 7.80
CA VAL A 47 10.83 -3.47 7.59
C VAL A 47 11.72 -2.41 8.26
N PRO A 48 12.94 -2.79 8.72
CA PRO A 48 13.90 -1.84 9.26
C PRO A 48 14.26 -0.71 8.31
N TYR A 49 14.81 0.38 8.86
CA TYR A 49 15.38 1.47 8.06
C TYR A 49 16.48 0.91 7.15
N ASN A 50 16.39 1.22 5.84
CA ASN A 50 17.34 0.74 4.84
C ASN A 50 17.54 -0.79 4.81
N ALA A 51 16.46 -1.53 5.08
CA ALA A 51 16.45 -2.99 4.98
C ALA A 51 16.91 -3.48 3.61
N ALA A 52 17.67 -4.56 3.60
CA ALA A 52 18.16 -5.22 2.40
C ALA A 52 18.16 -6.74 2.59
N GLY A 53 18.17 -7.48 1.48
CA GLY A 53 18.16 -8.94 1.53
C GLY A 53 16.92 -9.48 2.28
N PRO A 54 17.10 -10.45 3.19
CA PRO A 54 15.98 -11.06 3.92
C PRO A 54 15.12 -10.07 4.72
N ASP A 55 15.72 -9.00 5.26
CA ASP A 55 14.99 -8.01 6.06
C ASP A 55 14.03 -7.16 5.22
N ALA A 56 14.23 -7.10 3.91
CA ALA A 56 13.35 -6.42 2.96
C ALA A 56 12.27 -7.35 2.37
N ALA A 57 12.31 -8.65 2.69
CA ALA A 57 11.46 -9.67 2.08
C ALA A 57 9.96 -9.30 2.06
N PRO A 58 9.35 -8.85 3.18
CA PRO A 58 7.91 -8.53 3.20
C PRO A 58 7.50 -7.49 2.15
N MET A 59 8.31 -6.44 2.00
CA MET A 59 8.06 -5.41 0.99
C MET A 59 8.35 -5.94 -0.40
N THR A 60 9.47 -6.62 -0.62
CA THR A 60 9.82 -7.12 -1.96
C THR A 60 8.82 -8.14 -2.50
N GLU A 61 8.28 -9.00 -1.64
CA GLU A 61 7.23 -9.96 -1.97
C GLU A 61 5.92 -9.25 -2.33
N LEU A 62 5.54 -8.23 -1.56
CA LEU A 62 4.40 -7.38 -1.88
C LEU A 62 4.52 -6.75 -3.28
N LEU A 63 5.65 -6.11 -3.62
CA LEU A 63 5.81 -5.54 -4.96
C LEU A 63 5.80 -6.61 -6.05
N ALA A 64 6.43 -7.76 -5.81
CA ALA A 64 6.46 -8.84 -6.78
C ALA A 64 5.04 -9.35 -7.06
N ALA A 65 4.23 -9.51 -6.02
CA ALA A 65 2.83 -9.93 -6.12
C ALA A 65 1.96 -8.90 -6.86
N CYS A 66 2.13 -7.61 -6.58
CA CYS A 66 1.43 -6.55 -7.33
C CYS A 66 1.81 -6.56 -8.82
N LYS A 67 3.12 -6.64 -9.12
CA LYS A 67 3.62 -6.64 -10.51
C LYS A 67 3.13 -7.85 -11.29
N ALA A 68 3.12 -9.03 -10.67
CA ALA A 68 2.60 -10.24 -11.28
C ALA A 68 1.10 -10.13 -11.63
N ARG A 69 0.36 -9.28 -10.92
CA ARG A 69 -1.07 -8.97 -11.18
C ARG A 69 -1.29 -7.70 -12.00
N GLY A 70 -0.25 -7.11 -12.58
CA GLY A 70 -0.38 -5.96 -13.47
C GLY A 70 -0.32 -4.58 -12.81
N VAL A 71 -0.05 -4.49 -11.50
CA VAL A 71 -0.01 -3.21 -10.76
C VAL A 71 1.42 -2.91 -10.31
N TRP A 72 1.92 -1.71 -10.62
CA TRP A 72 3.30 -1.27 -10.31
C TRP A 72 3.32 -0.15 -9.26
N PRO A 73 3.10 -0.45 -7.98
CA PRO A 73 3.30 0.54 -6.93
C PRO A 73 4.80 0.76 -6.69
N PHE A 74 5.13 1.96 -6.20
CA PHE A 74 6.49 2.30 -5.79
C PHE A 74 6.65 2.14 -4.28
N THR A 75 7.79 1.65 -3.81
CA THR A 75 8.08 1.58 -2.37
C THR A 75 9.33 2.33 -1.99
N HIS A 76 9.29 2.94 -0.82
CA HIS A 76 10.47 3.46 -0.13
C HIS A 76 10.44 2.97 1.32
N PHE A 77 11.33 2.02 1.65
CA PHE A 77 11.29 1.26 2.90
C PHE A 77 9.92 0.64 3.14
N ASN A 78 9.28 0.92 4.27
CA ASN A 78 7.95 0.41 4.64
C ASN A 78 6.78 1.20 4.01
N ARG A 79 7.04 2.16 3.12
CA ARG A 79 6.00 3.01 2.52
C ARG A 79 5.70 2.61 1.09
N LEU A 80 4.45 2.30 0.80
CA LEU A 80 3.91 2.03 -0.53
C LEU A 80 3.28 3.30 -1.10
N HIS A 81 3.57 3.66 -2.34
CA HIS A 81 3.09 4.87 -3.00
C HIS A 81 2.15 4.52 -4.15
N ILE A 82 0.99 5.17 -4.14
CA ILE A 82 -0.05 5.07 -5.16
C ILE A 82 -0.08 6.40 -5.91
N CYS A 83 0.61 6.42 -7.05
CA CYS A 83 0.83 7.61 -7.86
C CYS A 83 0.52 7.35 -9.34
N PRO A 84 -0.74 7.03 -9.71
CA PRO A 84 -1.10 6.80 -11.09
C PRO A 84 -1.00 8.07 -11.95
N PRO A 85 -1.02 7.95 -13.29
CA PRO A 85 -1.12 9.08 -14.19
C PRO A 85 -2.31 9.99 -13.87
N CYS A 86 -2.18 11.30 -14.09
CA CYS A 86 -3.23 12.28 -13.77
C CYS A 86 -4.53 12.11 -14.59
N ASN A 87 -4.50 11.32 -15.67
CA ASN A 87 -5.64 11.00 -16.52
C ASN A 87 -6.25 9.62 -16.24
N VAL A 88 -5.84 8.95 -15.15
CA VAL A 88 -6.40 7.65 -14.77
C VAL A 88 -7.91 7.75 -14.54
N SER A 89 -8.64 6.72 -14.97
CA SER A 89 -10.08 6.59 -14.74
C SER A 89 -10.39 5.99 -13.36
N ALA A 90 -11.62 6.16 -12.89
CA ALA A 90 -12.07 5.56 -11.63
C ALA A 90 -11.98 4.03 -11.66
N ALA A 91 -12.38 3.41 -12.78
CA ALA A 91 -12.35 1.97 -12.95
C ALA A 91 -10.92 1.39 -12.88
N GLU A 92 -9.94 2.03 -13.50
CA GLU A 92 -8.53 1.62 -13.41
C GLU A 92 -7.99 1.75 -11.98
N VAL A 93 -8.41 2.79 -11.25
CA VAL A 93 -8.04 2.94 -9.83
C VAL A 93 -8.67 1.83 -9.00
N GLU A 94 -9.95 1.54 -9.18
CA GLU A 94 -10.66 0.48 -8.46
C GLU A 94 -10.05 -0.91 -8.72
N GLU A 95 -9.68 -1.20 -9.98
CA GLU A 95 -8.97 -2.42 -10.34
C GLU A 95 -7.61 -2.51 -9.62
N GLY A 96 -6.84 -1.42 -9.63
CA GLY A 96 -5.55 -1.36 -8.93
C GLY A 96 -5.69 -1.54 -7.42
N LEU A 97 -6.73 -0.95 -6.82
CA LEU A 97 -7.03 -1.08 -5.39
C LEU A 97 -7.47 -2.50 -5.02
N ALA A 98 -8.24 -3.18 -5.87
CA ALA A 98 -8.63 -4.58 -5.65
C ALA A 98 -7.42 -5.51 -5.64
N VAL A 99 -6.48 -5.31 -6.57
CA VAL A 99 -5.20 -6.05 -6.58
C VAL A 99 -4.37 -5.74 -5.33
N LEU A 100 -4.36 -4.49 -4.86
CA LEU A 100 -3.66 -4.12 -3.63
C LEU A 100 -4.27 -4.78 -2.39
N ASP A 101 -5.60 -4.86 -2.28
CA ASP A 101 -6.31 -5.57 -1.21
C ASP A 101 -5.83 -7.02 -1.10
N GLU A 102 -5.78 -7.75 -2.22
CA GLU A 102 -5.26 -9.12 -2.21
C GLU A 102 -3.78 -9.20 -1.80
N CYS A 103 -2.96 -8.29 -2.31
CA CYS A 103 -1.51 -8.33 -2.08
C CYS A 103 -1.11 -7.93 -0.65
N LEU A 104 -1.86 -7.02 -0.01
CA LEU A 104 -1.60 -6.58 1.37
C LEU A 104 -1.77 -7.71 2.40
N ALA A 105 -2.51 -8.77 2.07
CA ALA A 105 -2.57 -9.98 2.88
C ALA A 105 -1.18 -10.61 3.15
N LEU A 106 -0.21 -10.41 2.24
CA LEU A 106 1.18 -10.86 2.44
C LEU A 106 1.84 -10.11 3.60
N THR A 107 1.65 -8.79 3.67
CA THR A 107 2.21 -7.97 4.75
C THR A 107 1.44 -8.13 6.06
N ASP A 108 0.15 -8.47 6.01
CA ASP A 108 -0.64 -8.78 7.20
C ASP A 108 -0.09 -9.99 7.96
N ALA A 109 0.44 -10.99 7.26
CA ALA A 109 1.04 -12.17 7.87
C ALA A 109 2.27 -11.86 8.76
N HIS A 110 2.84 -10.66 8.64
CA HIS A 110 3.96 -10.18 9.44
C HIS A 110 3.53 -9.28 10.62
N CYS A 111 2.23 -9.05 10.79
CA CYS A 111 1.73 -8.24 11.89
C CYS A 111 1.81 -8.99 13.23
N THR A 112 2.07 -8.24 14.30
CA THR A 112 2.32 -8.77 15.65
C THR A 112 1.30 -8.29 16.68
N GLY A 113 0.23 -7.59 16.24
CA GLY A 113 -0.88 -7.12 17.08
C GLY A 113 -2.16 -6.96 16.28
#